data_AF-A0A5J9WL52-F1
#
_entry.id   AF-A0A5J9WL52-F1
#
_cell.length_a   1.000
_cell.length_b   1.000
_cell.length_c   1.000
_cell.angle_alpha   90.00
_cell.angle_beta   90.00
_cell.angle_gamma   90.00
#
_symmetry.space_group_name_H-M   'P 1'
#
loop_
_entity.id
_entity.type
_entity.pdbx_description
1 polymer ?
#
loop_
_entity_poly.entity_id
_entity_poly.type
_entity_poly.pdbx_seq_one_letter_code
_entity_poly.pdbx_strand_id
1 'polypeptide(L)'
;MAAPAPAPKPPTGPRRGHLLRGLCFPEGGPATSKSSNPLVSLLSAVPDWADAIQERRVRDRRPLYDKASWREHRSSRRHLRHFLSSLSSRVILSLVPPVSAFTAFAAAIAAFNTLFPAYALTASPLPYQLTAPALALLLVFRTEASYARFDEGRKAWMRVLAGAADLAGMLMGAHHPHHDDHPLRRDLLDYILAFPVALKCHIISDSDIRTDLEGLLAEDDLNVVLESKHRPRCIIQFISQGLQMLDLEEPKRNIMESKLSCFLEGIGVCEQLIGIPIPLSYTRLTSRFLVLWHLTLPVILWDECKWIVVPATFISATSLFCIEEVGVLIEEPFPMLALDAMCKQFHDSMKDMMAVQDSVHTRLVARTKGHRGPQNGWPGSKREEAKID
;
A
#
# COMPACT_ATOMS: atom_id res chain seq x y z
N MET A 1 -9.92 -67.96 -35.75
CA MET A 1 -8.52 -67.81 -35.27
C MET A 1 -8.22 -66.32 -35.22
N ALA A 2 -8.42 -65.72 -34.05
CA ALA A 2 -8.03 -64.34 -33.78
C ALA A 2 -6.71 -64.39 -33.00
N ALA A 3 -5.64 -63.84 -33.58
CA ALA A 3 -4.33 -63.74 -32.97
C ALA A 3 -4.03 -62.25 -32.64
N PRO A 4 -3.28 -61.98 -31.56
CA PRO A 4 -3.37 -60.72 -30.82
C PRO A 4 -2.47 -59.60 -31.37
N ALA A 5 -2.86 -58.37 -31.07
CA ALA A 5 -2.10 -57.15 -31.34
C ALA A 5 -0.82 -57.06 -30.46
N PRO A 6 0.30 -56.56 -31.00
CA PRO A 6 1.51 -56.30 -30.20
C PRO A 6 1.49 -54.91 -29.55
N ALA A 7 2.14 -54.85 -28.38
CA ALA A 7 2.23 -53.75 -27.42
C ALA A 7 2.95 -52.47 -27.92
N PRO A 8 2.69 -51.29 -27.30
CA PRO A 8 3.28 -50.01 -27.72
C PRO A 8 4.69 -49.78 -27.15
N LYS A 9 5.53 -49.07 -27.93
CA LYS A 9 6.86 -48.56 -27.53
C LYS A 9 6.76 -47.18 -26.84
N PRO A 10 7.68 -46.82 -25.92
CA PRO A 10 7.64 -45.58 -25.12
C PRO A 10 8.28 -44.37 -25.84
N PRO A 11 8.20 -43.14 -25.27
CA PRO A 11 7.95 -41.91 -26.02
C PRO A 11 9.22 -41.19 -26.51
N THR A 12 9.09 -40.46 -27.61
CA THR A 12 10.09 -39.50 -28.08
C THR A 12 9.53 -38.08 -27.95
N GLY A 13 10.19 -37.27 -27.11
CA GLY A 13 10.38 -35.82 -27.20
C GLY A 13 9.18 -34.88 -27.45
N PRO A 14 8.91 -33.90 -26.56
CA PRO A 14 7.79 -32.98 -26.74
C PRO A 14 8.06 -31.98 -27.87
N ARG A 15 7.15 -31.97 -28.87
CA ARG A 15 6.98 -30.85 -29.80
C ARG A 15 6.47 -29.63 -29.03
N ARG A 16 7.30 -28.58 -28.99
CA ARG A 16 6.92 -27.23 -28.52
C ARG A 16 5.79 -26.68 -29.40
N GLY A 17 4.56 -26.72 -28.88
CA GLY A 17 3.45 -25.93 -29.38
C GLY A 17 3.57 -24.50 -28.86
N HIS A 18 3.61 -23.56 -29.79
CA HIS A 18 3.50 -22.13 -29.55
C HIS A 18 2.26 -21.80 -28.73
N LEU A 19 2.41 -21.03 -27.65
CA LEU A 19 1.41 -20.12 -27.11
C LEU A 19 2.08 -19.13 -26.14
N LEU A 20 1.89 -17.83 -26.42
CA LEU A 20 2.02 -16.68 -25.51
C LEU A 20 3.43 -16.32 -25.01
N ARG A 21 4.16 -15.62 -25.88
CA ARG A 21 5.30 -14.72 -25.58
C ARG A 21 4.79 -13.31 -25.92
N GLY A 22 4.88 -12.26 -25.13
CA GLY A 22 5.37 -12.00 -23.78
C GLY A 22 5.09 -10.50 -23.56
N LEU A 23 4.57 -10.14 -22.39
CA LEU A 23 4.52 -8.75 -21.95
C LEU A 23 5.96 -8.32 -21.66
N CYS A 24 6.62 -7.72 -22.65
CA CYS A 24 7.90 -7.04 -22.46
C CYS A 24 7.63 -5.73 -21.73
N PHE A 25 7.95 -5.69 -20.43
CA PHE A 25 8.44 -4.49 -19.79
C PHE A 25 9.68 -4.02 -20.57
N PRO A 26 9.84 -2.72 -20.89
CA PRO A 26 11.09 -2.25 -21.44
C PRO A 26 12.15 -2.29 -20.32
N GLU A 27 13.09 -3.23 -20.42
CA GLU A 27 14.37 -3.17 -19.72
C GLU A 27 15.10 -1.88 -20.13
N GLY A 28 15.63 -1.16 -19.13
CA GLY A 28 16.47 0.01 -19.34
C GLY A 28 17.78 -0.36 -20.04
N GLY A 29 17.81 -0.19 -21.36
CA GLY A 29 19.06 -0.10 -22.13
C GLY A 29 19.69 1.29 -21.99
N PRO A 30 21.03 1.41 -22.19
CA PRO A 30 21.72 2.69 -22.05
C PRO A 30 21.16 3.69 -23.06
N ALA A 31 20.84 4.89 -22.57
CA ALA A 31 20.24 5.96 -23.34
C ALA A 31 21.05 6.24 -24.60
N THR A 32 20.53 5.82 -25.76
CA THR A 32 20.96 6.33 -27.06
C THR A 32 20.69 7.84 -27.04
N SER A 33 21.75 8.64 -27.10
CA SER A 33 21.72 10.09 -27.18
C SER A 33 20.90 10.54 -28.40
N LYS A 34 19.60 10.74 -28.22
CA LYS A 34 18.78 11.46 -29.20
C LYS A 34 19.15 12.94 -29.10
N SER A 35 19.48 13.55 -30.23
CA SER A 35 19.67 14.99 -30.32
C SER A 35 18.39 15.70 -29.86
N SER A 36 18.35 16.13 -28.61
CA SER A 36 17.25 16.88 -28.06
C SER A 36 17.34 18.30 -28.61
N ASN A 37 16.29 18.74 -29.31
CA ASN A 37 16.15 20.14 -29.71
C ASN A 37 16.26 21.01 -28.43
N PRO A 38 17.10 22.06 -28.41
CA PRO A 38 17.33 22.86 -27.20
C PRO A 38 16.05 23.53 -26.68
N LEU A 39 15.11 23.83 -27.58
CA LEU A 39 13.79 24.35 -27.23
C LEU A 39 12.91 23.29 -26.53
N VAL A 40 12.98 22.02 -26.96
CA VAL A 40 12.22 20.95 -26.32
C VAL A 40 12.79 20.66 -24.93
N SER A 41 14.11 20.67 -24.77
CA SER A 41 14.72 20.52 -23.43
C SER A 41 14.42 21.68 -22.49
N LEU A 42 14.30 22.91 -23.01
CA LEU A 42 13.96 24.07 -22.18
C LEU A 42 12.47 24.07 -21.79
N LEU A 43 11.60 23.61 -22.69
CA LEU A 43 10.16 23.45 -22.42
C LEU A 43 9.86 22.27 -21.49
N SER A 44 10.67 21.19 -21.52
CA SER A 44 10.50 20.03 -20.65
C SER A 44 11.15 20.20 -19.28
N ALA A 45 12.14 21.09 -19.13
CA ALA A 45 12.91 21.23 -17.88
C ALA A 45 12.07 21.47 -16.62
N VAL A 46 11.02 22.31 -16.70
CA VAL A 46 10.15 22.62 -15.55
C VAL A 46 9.21 21.44 -15.23
N PRO A 47 8.50 20.84 -16.21
CA PRO A 47 7.80 19.57 -16.01
C PRO A 47 8.69 18.45 -15.44
N ASP A 48 9.84 18.19 -16.07
CA ASP A 48 10.76 17.12 -15.67
C ASP A 48 11.27 17.32 -14.22
N TRP A 49 11.52 18.57 -13.82
CA TRP A 49 11.88 18.93 -12.45
C TRP A 49 10.73 18.66 -11.46
N ALA A 50 9.51 19.06 -11.79
CA ALA A 50 8.34 18.88 -10.94
C ALA A 50 8.05 17.39 -10.73
N ASP A 51 8.08 16.61 -11.81
CA ASP A 51 7.89 15.16 -11.81
C ASP A 51 8.99 14.47 -10.99
N ALA A 52 10.25 14.87 -11.16
CA ALA A 52 11.36 14.31 -10.38
C ALA A 52 11.25 14.59 -8.87
N ILE A 53 10.65 15.72 -8.46
CA ILE A 53 10.37 16.00 -7.05
C ILE A 53 9.18 15.19 -6.56
N GLN A 54 8.14 15.08 -7.40
CA GLN A 54 6.96 14.29 -7.11
C GLN A 54 7.34 12.84 -6.83
N GLU A 55 8.13 12.22 -7.71
CA GLU A 55 8.61 10.84 -7.55
C GLU A 55 9.50 10.67 -6.31
N ARG A 56 10.41 11.61 -6.05
CA ARG A 56 11.22 11.56 -4.81
C ARG A 56 10.36 11.53 -3.56
N ARG A 57 9.27 12.31 -3.52
CA ARG A 57 8.38 12.39 -2.36
C ARG A 57 7.34 11.27 -2.27
N VAL A 58 7.20 10.42 -3.29
CA VAL A 58 6.53 9.11 -3.14
C VAL A 58 7.30 8.24 -2.16
N ARG A 59 8.63 8.33 -2.20
CA ARG A 59 9.55 7.45 -1.45
C ARG A 59 9.73 7.82 0.03
N ASP A 60 9.18 8.96 0.45
CA ASP A 60 9.29 9.40 1.84
C ASP A 60 8.52 8.45 2.76
N ARG A 61 9.23 7.80 3.69
CA ARG A 61 8.63 6.91 4.69
C ARG A 61 7.68 7.67 5.60
N ARG A 62 6.41 7.25 5.62
CA ARG A 62 5.37 7.88 6.43
C ARG A 62 5.29 7.23 7.81
N PRO A 63 5.35 8.00 8.91
CA PRO A 63 5.12 7.46 10.25
C PRO A 63 3.62 7.25 10.51
N LEU A 64 3.30 6.33 11.42
CA LEU A 64 1.95 6.22 11.99
C LEU A 64 1.67 7.42 12.91
N TYR A 65 0.39 7.82 12.97
CA TYR A 65 -0.04 8.89 13.85
C TYR A 65 -0.02 8.45 15.31
N ASP A 66 0.81 9.11 16.12
CA ASP A 66 0.78 8.99 17.57
C ASP A 66 -0.17 10.01 18.23
N LYS A 67 -0.29 9.96 19.56
CA LYS A 67 -1.16 10.88 20.30
C LYS A 67 -0.76 12.35 20.11
N ALA A 68 0.53 12.65 19.95
CA ALA A 68 1.02 14.00 19.73
C ALA A 68 0.65 14.50 18.32
N SER A 69 0.86 13.68 17.29
CA SER A 69 0.47 13.95 15.90
C SER A 69 -1.03 14.22 15.79
N TRP A 70 -1.87 13.44 16.48
CA TRP A 70 -3.31 13.69 16.53
C TRP A 70 -3.69 14.99 17.24
N ARG A 71 -2.95 15.38 18.29
CA ARG A 71 -3.16 16.67 18.96
C ARG A 71 -2.77 17.82 18.02
N GLU A 72 -1.64 17.69 17.34
CA GLU A 72 -1.18 18.68 16.36
C GLU A 72 -2.15 18.83 15.18
N HIS A 73 -2.69 17.72 14.68
CA HIS A 73 -3.66 17.70 13.59
C HIS A 73 -5.01 18.36 13.96
N ARG A 74 -5.44 18.24 15.22
CA ARG A 74 -6.67 18.89 15.74
C ARG A 74 -6.49 20.36 16.08
N SER A 75 -5.25 20.88 16.12
CA SER A 75 -5.00 22.27 16.49
C SER A 75 -5.62 23.25 15.47
N SER A 76 -6.21 24.35 15.95
CA SER A 76 -6.76 25.40 15.06
C SER A 76 -5.67 26.07 14.22
N ARG A 77 -4.43 26.11 14.72
CA ARG A 77 -3.23 26.58 14.01
C ARG A 77 -2.88 25.76 12.77
N ARG A 78 -3.52 24.59 12.55
CA ARG A 78 -3.30 23.77 11.35
C ARG A 78 -3.50 24.54 10.06
N HIS A 79 -4.50 25.42 9.99
CA HIS A 79 -4.82 26.15 8.76
C HIS A 79 -3.68 27.09 8.36
N LEU A 80 -3.12 27.81 9.33
CA LEU A 80 -1.96 28.67 9.12
C LEU A 80 -0.71 27.85 8.77
N ARG A 81 -0.46 26.74 9.48
CA ARG A 81 0.67 25.85 9.19
C ARG A 81 0.61 25.32 7.76
N HIS A 82 -0.55 24.81 7.35
CA HIS A 82 -0.76 24.23 6.02
C HIS A 82 -0.63 25.30 4.93
N PHE A 83 -1.11 26.52 5.19
CA PHE A 83 -0.95 27.65 4.28
C PHE A 83 0.53 28.04 4.12
N LEU A 84 1.28 28.15 5.22
CA LEU A 84 2.71 28.49 5.20
C LEU A 84 3.57 27.38 4.60
N SER A 85 3.22 26.11 4.81
CA SER A 85 3.91 24.95 4.24
C SER A 85 3.45 24.58 2.83
N SER A 86 2.53 25.34 2.25
CA SER A 86 1.88 25.02 0.97
C SER A 86 2.89 24.91 -0.18
N LEU A 87 3.85 25.84 -0.26
CA LEU A 87 4.91 25.85 -1.29
C LEU A 87 5.88 24.66 -1.18
N SER A 88 5.91 23.99 -0.03
CA SER A 88 6.72 22.78 0.18
C SER A 88 5.93 21.50 -0.09
N SER A 89 4.64 21.57 -0.37
CA SER A 89 3.78 20.39 -0.58
C SER A 89 4.09 19.69 -1.91
N ARG A 90 4.07 18.34 -1.91
CA ARG A 90 4.18 17.51 -3.13
C ARG A 90 3.17 17.92 -4.18
N VAL A 91 1.91 18.04 -3.77
CA VAL A 91 0.79 18.41 -4.64
C VAL A 91 1.01 19.79 -5.26
N ILE A 92 1.43 20.79 -4.48
CA ILE A 92 1.54 22.15 -5.02
C ILE A 92 2.72 22.28 -5.99
N LEU A 93 3.82 21.58 -5.75
CA LEU A 93 4.95 21.58 -6.68
C LEU A 93 4.63 20.89 -8.01
N SER A 94 3.83 19.82 -8.03
CA SER A 94 3.42 19.18 -9.29
C SER A 94 2.48 20.06 -10.12
N LEU A 95 1.80 21.03 -9.49
CA LEU A 95 0.94 21.99 -10.19
C LEU A 95 1.69 23.17 -10.83
N VAL A 96 2.96 23.39 -10.49
CA VAL A 96 3.73 24.54 -11.00
C VAL A 96 3.74 24.59 -12.53
N PRO A 97 4.06 23.49 -13.27
CA PRO A 97 4.03 23.52 -14.73
C PRO A 97 2.66 23.85 -15.34
N PRO A 98 1.55 23.14 -15.04
CA PRO A 98 0.26 23.44 -15.66
C PRO A 98 -0.28 24.81 -15.24
N VAL A 99 -0.22 25.18 -13.95
CA VAL A 99 -0.76 26.46 -13.47
C VAL A 99 0.01 27.64 -14.05
N SER A 100 1.34 27.56 -14.14
CA SER A 100 2.13 28.62 -14.76
C SER A 100 1.81 28.77 -16.25
N ALA A 101 1.62 27.67 -16.98
CA ALA A 101 1.24 27.70 -18.39
C ALA A 101 -0.13 28.37 -18.62
N PHE A 102 -1.17 28.00 -17.86
CA PHE A 102 -2.49 28.64 -18.00
C PHE A 102 -2.50 30.10 -17.53
N THR A 103 -1.72 30.43 -16.51
CA THR A 103 -1.60 31.82 -16.04
C THR A 103 -0.87 32.69 -17.06
N ALA A 104 0.19 32.18 -17.68
CA ALA A 104 0.90 32.85 -18.76
C ALA A 104 0.00 33.03 -20.00
N PHE A 105 -0.80 32.01 -20.34
CA PHE A 105 -1.79 32.09 -21.40
C PHE A 105 -2.85 33.15 -21.12
N ALA A 106 -3.39 33.20 -19.89
CA ALA A 106 -4.32 34.25 -19.47
C ALA A 106 -3.72 35.65 -19.56
N ALA A 107 -2.44 35.81 -19.18
CA ALA A 107 -1.72 37.07 -19.32
C ALA A 107 -1.53 37.46 -20.80
N ALA A 108 -1.27 36.50 -21.69
CA ALA A 108 -1.17 36.75 -23.13
C ALA A 108 -2.52 37.21 -23.73
N ILE A 109 -3.63 36.58 -23.35
CA ILE A 109 -4.98 36.99 -23.78
C ILE A 109 -5.32 38.39 -23.23
N ALA A 110 -5.02 38.66 -21.95
CA ALA A 110 -5.22 39.98 -21.36
C ALA A 110 -4.42 41.05 -22.11
N ALA A 111 -3.14 40.81 -22.35
CA ALA A 111 -2.28 41.71 -23.11
C ALA A 111 -2.81 41.94 -24.54
N PHE A 112 -3.21 40.88 -25.25
CA PHE A 112 -3.79 40.98 -26.58
C PHE A 112 -5.03 41.87 -26.60
N ASN A 113 -5.97 41.64 -25.68
CA ASN A 113 -7.20 42.44 -25.60
C ASN A 113 -6.95 43.90 -25.19
N THR A 114 -5.87 44.19 -24.46
CA THR A 114 -5.47 45.59 -24.17
C THR A 114 -4.84 46.30 -25.36
N LEU A 115 -4.02 45.60 -26.15
CA LEU A 115 -3.30 46.18 -27.28
C LEU A 115 -4.22 46.35 -28.50
N PHE A 116 -5.18 45.44 -28.67
CA PHE A 116 -6.09 45.39 -29.81
C PHE A 116 -7.56 45.40 -29.37
N PRO A 117 -8.05 46.48 -28.74
CA PRO A 117 -9.41 46.52 -28.20
C PRO A 117 -10.50 46.34 -29.26
N ALA A 118 -10.25 46.73 -30.50
CA ALA A 118 -11.17 46.55 -31.62
C ALA A 118 -11.37 45.08 -32.02
N TYR A 119 -10.41 44.20 -31.69
CA TYR A 119 -10.44 42.76 -31.98
C TYR A 119 -10.44 41.94 -30.68
N ALA A 120 -10.95 42.52 -29.58
CA ALA A 120 -10.94 41.88 -28.28
C ALA A 120 -11.62 40.50 -28.36
N LEU A 121 -10.91 39.48 -27.90
CA LEU A 121 -11.42 38.12 -27.77
C LEU A 121 -12.32 38.07 -26.54
N THR A 122 -13.62 38.01 -26.78
CA THR A 122 -14.65 37.89 -25.75
C THR A 122 -15.66 36.81 -26.10
N ALA A 123 -16.22 36.18 -25.09
CA ALA A 123 -17.24 35.14 -25.25
C ALA A 123 -18.26 35.20 -24.11
N SER A 124 -19.48 34.76 -24.38
CA SER A 124 -20.55 34.71 -23.37
C SER A 124 -20.16 33.79 -22.19
N PRO A 125 -20.48 34.15 -20.94
CA PRO A 125 -20.25 33.30 -19.76
C PRO A 125 -21.25 32.15 -19.63
N LEU A 126 -22.34 32.16 -20.40
CA LEU A 126 -23.41 31.15 -20.31
C LEU A 126 -22.91 29.70 -20.47
N PRO A 127 -22.02 29.35 -21.42
CA PRO A 127 -21.51 27.98 -21.52
C PRO A 127 -20.81 27.52 -20.24
N TYR A 128 -20.12 28.40 -19.54
CA TYR A 128 -19.42 28.07 -18.29
C TYR A 128 -20.41 27.88 -17.14
N GLN A 129 -21.43 28.72 -17.04
CA GLN A 129 -22.49 28.54 -16.05
C GLN A 129 -23.19 27.17 -16.20
N LEU A 130 -23.40 26.73 -17.45
CA LEU A 130 -24.01 25.43 -17.75
C LEU A 130 -23.08 24.24 -17.50
N THR A 131 -21.78 24.40 -17.74
CA THR A 131 -20.82 23.29 -17.72
C THR A 131 -19.98 23.21 -16.43
N ALA A 132 -19.96 24.25 -15.59
CA ALA A 132 -19.27 24.25 -14.29
C ALA A 132 -19.76 23.13 -13.36
N PRO A 133 -21.09 22.88 -13.21
CA PRO A 133 -21.56 21.79 -12.35
C PRO A 133 -21.12 20.42 -12.86
N ALA A 134 -21.05 20.24 -14.19
CA ALA A 134 -20.57 19.00 -14.79
C ALA A 134 -19.07 18.78 -14.50
N LEU A 135 -18.24 19.81 -14.61
CA LEU A 135 -16.81 19.73 -14.28
C LEU A 135 -16.60 19.41 -12.79
N ALA A 136 -17.33 20.09 -11.91
CA ALA A 136 -17.27 19.85 -10.46
C ALA A 136 -17.66 18.40 -10.13
N LEU A 137 -18.74 17.90 -10.74
CA LEU A 137 -19.22 16.54 -10.52
C LEU A 137 -18.20 15.49 -11.02
N LEU A 138 -17.59 15.71 -12.19
CA LEU A 138 -16.54 14.83 -12.73
C LEU A 138 -15.32 14.76 -11.80
N LEU A 139 -14.91 15.89 -11.21
CA LEU A 139 -13.82 15.93 -10.25
C LEU A 139 -14.17 15.18 -8.95
N VAL A 140 -15.36 15.42 -8.40
CA VAL A 140 -15.82 14.76 -7.16
C VAL A 140 -15.91 13.25 -7.34
N PHE A 141 -16.55 12.78 -8.40
CA PHE A 141 -16.68 11.34 -8.67
C PHE A 141 -15.32 10.68 -8.93
N ARG A 142 -14.37 11.39 -9.54
CA ARG A 142 -12.99 10.91 -9.69
C ARG A 142 -12.30 10.76 -8.35
N THR A 143 -12.39 11.76 -7.48
CA THR A 143 -11.79 11.69 -6.14
C THR A 143 -12.44 10.61 -5.28
N GLU A 144 -13.75 10.40 -5.41
CA GLU A 144 -14.48 9.35 -4.70
C GLU A 144 -14.04 7.95 -5.13
N ALA A 145 -13.91 7.71 -6.45
CA ALA A 145 -13.42 6.44 -6.97
C ALA A 145 -11.97 6.15 -6.52
N SER A 146 -11.14 7.19 -6.48
CA SER A 146 -9.76 7.09 -5.98
C SER A 146 -9.73 6.77 -4.48
N TYR A 147 -10.58 7.42 -3.70
CA TYR A 147 -10.73 7.17 -2.27
C TYR A 147 -11.22 5.74 -1.98
N ALA A 148 -12.17 5.22 -2.76
CA ALA A 148 -12.65 3.84 -2.61
C ALA A 148 -11.50 2.82 -2.76
N ARG A 149 -10.62 3.01 -3.75
CA ARG A 149 -9.39 2.21 -3.91
C ARG A 149 -8.45 2.34 -2.71
N PHE A 150 -8.24 3.56 -2.23
CA PHE A 150 -7.42 3.80 -1.04
C PHE A 150 -7.93 3.05 0.18
N ASP A 151 -9.23 3.13 0.44
CA ASP A 151 -9.86 2.45 1.57
C ASP A 151 -9.83 0.92 1.42
N GLU A 152 -10.01 0.40 0.20
CA GLU A 152 -9.86 -1.02 -0.10
C GLU A 152 -8.44 -1.53 0.18
N GLY A 153 -7.41 -0.81 -0.30
CA GLY A 153 -6.01 -1.14 -0.05
C GLY A 153 -5.66 -1.13 1.44
N ARG A 154 -6.10 -0.10 2.17
CA ARG A 154 -5.95 -0.03 3.63
C ARG A 154 -6.61 -1.21 4.33
N LYS A 155 -7.85 -1.55 3.96
CA LYS A 155 -8.59 -2.69 4.55
C LYS A 155 -7.90 -4.02 4.24
N ALA A 156 -7.44 -4.22 3.01
CA ALA A 156 -6.72 -5.43 2.61
C ALA A 156 -5.44 -5.62 3.43
N TRP A 157 -4.65 -4.56 3.58
CA TRP A 157 -3.43 -4.59 4.38
C TRP A 157 -3.69 -4.92 5.85
N MET A 158 -4.71 -4.29 6.45
CA MET A 158 -5.10 -4.59 7.83
C MET A 158 -5.54 -6.04 8.02
N ARG A 159 -6.26 -6.62 7.05
CA ARG A 159 -6.65 -8.04 7.09
C ARG A 159 -5.44 -8.97 7.02
N VAL A 160 -4.46 -8.66 6.17
CA VAL A 160 -3.20 -9.41 6.08
C VAL A 160 -2.48 -9.44 7.43
N LEU A 161 -2.29 -8.28 8.06
CA LEU A 161 -1.63 -8.20 9.37
C LEU A 161 -2.40 -8.94 10.46
N ALA A 162 -3.73 -8.82 10.47
CA ALA A 162 -4.58 -9.55 11.42
C ALA A 162 -4.50 -11.06 11.21
N GLY A 163 -4.55 -11.54 9.95
CA GLY A 163 -4.38 -12.95 9.62
C GLY A 163 -3.02 -13.49 10.04
N ALA A 164 -1.96 -12.67 9.90
CA ALA A 164 -0.61 -13.05 10.31
C ALA A 164 -0.48 -13.13 11.83
N ALA A 165 -1.05 -12.18 12.56
CA ALA A 165 -1.13 -12.22 14.01
C ALA A 165 -1.91 -13.45 14.52
N ASP A 166 -3.07 -13.74 13.92
CA ASP A 166 -3.89 -14.91 14.25
C ASP A 166 -3.10 -16.22 14.07
N LEU A 167 -2.47 -16.40 12.91
CA LEU A 167 -1.72 -17.62 12.60
C LEU A 167 -0.52 -17.79 13.52
N ALA A 168 0.23 -16.71 13.77
CA ALA A 168 1.34 -16.73 14.70
C ALA A 168 0.89 -17.02 16.14
N GLY A 169 -0.22 -16.43 16.59
CA GLY A 169 -0.82 -16.71 17.89
C GLY A 169 -1.22 -18.17 18.07
N MET A 170 -1.84 -18.78 17.04
CA MET A 170 -2.18 -20.22 17.07
C MET A 170 -0.94 -21.10 17.13
N LEU A 171 0.11 -20.76 16.37
CA LEU A 171 1.37 -21.50 16.37
C LEU A 171 2.07 -21.47 17.74
N MET A 172 2.04 -20.33 18.42
CA MET A 172 2.59 -20.16 19.77
C MET A 172 1.73 -20.86 20.83
N GLY A 173 0.40 -20.83 20.71
CA GLY A 173 -0.51 -21.50 21.63
C GLY A 173 -0.45 -23.03 21.58
N ALA A 174 0.05 -23.60 20.48
CA ALA A 174 0.22 -25.04 20.30
C ALA A 174 1.44 -25.63 21.04
N HIS A 175 2.12 -24.86 21.90
CA HIS A 175 3.28 -25.33 22.68
C HIS A 175 2.88 -26.43 23.67
N HIS A 176 3.57 -27.57 23.63
CA HIS A 176 3.44 -28.64 24.62
C HIS A 176 4.70 -28.67 25.48
N PRO A 177 4.57 -28.60 26.83
CA PRO A 177 5.70 -28.42 27.75
C PRO A 177 6.67 -29.61 27.84
N HIS A 178 6.44 -30.69 27.08
CA HIS A 178 7.23 -31.92 27.10
C HIS A 178 7.91 -32.27 25.78
N HIS A 179 7.64 -31.53 24.69
CA HIS A 179 8.34 -31.69 23.42
C HIS A 179 9.08 -30.40 23.11
N ASP A 180 10.40 -30.53 23.04
CA ASP A 180 11.40 -29.46 22.89
C ASP A 180 11.01 -28.32 21.95
N ASP A 181 11.59 -27.15 22.24
CA ASP A 181 11.71 -25.98 21.38
C ASP A 181 12.14 -26.37 19.97
N HIS A 182 11.17 -26.75 19.14
CA HIS A 182 11.44 -27.20 17.79
C HIS A 182 11.95 -25.98 16.99
N PRO A 183 13.19 -25.98 16.45
CA PRO A 183 13.74 -24.85 15.69
C PRO A 183 12.79 -24.42 14.56
N LEU A 184 12.21 -25.40 13.86
CA LEU A 184 11.15 -25.19 12.86
C LEU A 184 9.96 -24.32 13.31
N ARG A 185 9.55 -24.36 14.60
CA ARG A 185 8.45 -23.51 15.08
C ARG A 185 8.87 -22.04 15.10
N ARG A 186 10.14 -21.77 15.46
CA ARG A 186 10.72 -20.42 15.40
C ARG A 186 10.83 -19.97 13.94
N ASP A 187 11.36 -20.84 13.07
CA ASP A 187 11.47 -20.55 11.63
C ASP A 187 10.09 -20.27 11.01
N LEU A 188 9.06 -21.05 11.38
CA LEU A 188 7.67 -20.80 10.96
C LEU A 188 7.14 -19.45 11.41
N LEU A 189 7.41 -19.06 12.65
CA LEU A 189 7.01 -17.76 13.17
C LEU A 189 7.69 -16.64 12.38
N ASP A 190 8.98 -16.80 12.10
CA ASP A 190 9.79 -15.88 11.32
C ASP A 190 9.28 -15.77 9.87
N TYR A 191 8.86 -16.88 9.23
CA TYR A 191 8.19 -16.83 7.92
C TYR A 191 6.85 -16.08 7.97
N ILE A 192 6.05 -16.26 9.02
CA ILE A 192 4.78 -15.52 9.20
C ILE A 192 5.04 -14.01 9.36
N LEU A 193 6.09 -13.64 10.10
CA LEU A 193 6.53 -12.26 10.27
C LEU A 193 7.10 -11.65 8.98
N ALA A 194 7.81 -12.47 8.19
CA ALA A 194 8.41 -12.08 6.92
C ALA A 194 7.37 -11.87 5.82
N PHE A 195 6.21 -12.55 5.88
CA PHE A 195 5.19 -12.47 4.83
C PHE A 195 4.70 -11.03 4.55
N PRO A 196 4.25 -10.22 5.55
CA PRO A 196 3.88 -8.83 5.31
C PRO A 196 5.01 -7.97 4.73
N VAL A 197 6.26 -8.21 5.14
CA VAL A 197 7.42 -7.47 4.62
C VAL A 197 7.66 -7.83 3.17
N ALA A 198 7.64 -9.12 2.82
CA ALA A 198 7.78 -9.56 1.44
C ALA A 198 6.63 -9.09 0.56
N LEU A 199 5.39 -9.04 1.08
CA LEU A 199 4.25 -8.48 0.37
C LEU A 199 4.45 -6.98 0.13
N LYS A 200 4.93 -6.21 1.13
CA LYS A 200 5.29 -4.80 0.98
C LYS A 200 6.31 -4.60 -0.14
N CYS A 201 7.40 -5.38 -0.14
CA CYS A 201 8.44 -5.27 -1.16
C CYS A 201 7.97 -5.75 -2.54
N HIS A 202 6.95 -6.61 -2.61
CA HIS A 202 6.34 -7.04 -3.87
C HIS A 202 5.46 -5.95 -4.49
N ILE A 203 4.81 -5.14 -3.66
CA ILE A 203 3.88 -4.08 -4.11
C ILE A 203 4.53 -2.71 -4.30
N ILE A 204 5.67 -2.46 -3.66
CA ILE A 204 6.45 -1.21 -3.79
C ILE A 204 7.73 -1.49 -4.58
N SER A 205 7.84 -0.94 -5.79
CA SER A 205 8.94 -1.18 -6.73
C SER A 205 10.35 -0.80 -6.23
N ASP A 206 10.46 0.11 -5.26
CA ASP A 206 11.73 0.66 -4.77
C ASP A 206 12.22 0.05 -3.44
N SER A 207 11.61 -1.07 -2.98
CA SER A 207 12.04 -1.71 -1.72
C SER A 207 13.14 -2.74 -1.95
N ASP A 208 14.25 -2.64 -1.22
CA ASP A 208 15.28 -3.68 -1.20
C ASP A 208 14.88 -4.81 -0.24
N ILE A 209 14.21 -5.81 -0.80
CA ILE A 209 13.74 -6.98 -0.06
C ILE A 209 14.86 -7.73 0.68
N ARG A 210 16.10 -7.71 0.17
CA ARG A 210 17.23 -8.38 0.84
C ARG A 210 17.45 -7.71 2.20
N THR A 211 17.59 -6.39 2.20
CA THR A 211 17.81 -5.61 3.43
C THR A 211 16.61 -5.64 4.38
N ASP A 212 15.39 -5.66 3.85
CA ASP A 212 14.17 -5.64 4.68
C ASP A 212 13.88 -7.00 5.34
N LEU A 213 14.36 -8.11 4.77
CA LEU A 213 14.22 -9.47 5.33
C LEU A 213 15.50 -9.97 6.04
N GLU A 214 16.59 -9.21 5.97
CA GLU A 214 17.86 -9.54 6.63
C GLU A 214 17.66 -9.64 8.15
N GLY A 215 18.10 -10.76 8.73
CA GLY A 215 17.92 -11.05 10.16
C GLY A 215 16.52 -11.52 10.55
N LEU A 216 15.57 -11.57 9.61
CA LEU A 216 14.26 -12.21 9.81
C LEU A 216 14.22 -13.62 9.23
N LEU A 217 14.93 -13.88 8.11
CA LEU A 217 15.07 -15.20 7.52
C LEU A 217 16.53 -15.68 7.58
N ALA A 218 16.73 -17.00 7.65
CA ALA A 218 18.04 -17.60 7.43
C ALA A 218 18.54 -17.29 6.00
N GLU A 219 19.86 -17.17 5.81
CA GLU A 219 20.42 -16.77 4.51
C GLU A 219 20.05 -17.73 3.38
N ASP A 220 20.01 -19.03 3.66
CA ASP A 220 19.65 -20.05 2.67
C ASP A 220 18.20 -19.87 2.20
N ASP A 221 17.26 -19.68 3.12
CA ASP A 221 15.85 -19.45 2.81
C ASP A 221 15.64 -18.11 2.10
N LEU A 222 16.36 -17.07 2.52
CA LEU A 222 16.31 -15.76 1.89
C LEU A 222 16.74 -15.84 0.42
N ASN A 223 17.80 -16.59 0.11
CA ASN A 223 18.24 -16.77 -1.28
C ASN A 223 17.17 -17.45 -2.13
N VAL A 224 16.48 -18.48 -1.61
CA VAL A 224 15.35 -19.13 -2.30
C VAL A 224 14.20 -18.13 -2.56
N VAL A 225 13.87 -17.29 -1.58
CA VAL A 225 12.83 -16.24 -1.74
C VAL A 225 13.24 -15.21 -2.79
N LEU A 226 14.51 -14.81 -2.84
CA LEU A 226 15.04 -13.85 -3.81
C LEU A 226 15.06 -14.38 -5.24
N GLU A 227 15.34 -15.68 -5.42
CA GLU A 227 15.31 -16.38 -6.71
C GLU A 227 13.87 -16.60 -7.23
N SER A 228 12.89 -16.63 -6.33
CA SER A 228 11.50 -16.80 -6.71
C SER A 228 10.93 -15.59 -7.46
N LYS A 229 10.22 -15.87 -8.56
CA LYS A 229 9.47 -14.86 -9.31
C LYS A 229 8.35 -14.23 -8.46
N HIS A 230 7.77 -14.99 -7.54
CA HIS A 230 6.64 -14.54 -6.72
C HIS A 230 6.96 -14.73 -5.24
N ARG A 231 7.69 -13.77 -4.69
CA ARG A 231 8.30 -13.82 -3.35
C ARG A 231 7.31 -14.05 -2.20
N PRO A 232 6.19 -13.29 -2.07
CA PRO A 232 5.26 -13.52 -0.95
C PRO A 232 4.57 -14.88 -1.01
N ARG A 233 4.33 -15.42 -2.21
CA ARG A 233 3.79 -16.78 -2.39
C ARG A 233 4.82 -17.86 -2.04
N CYS A 234 6.11 -17.59 -2.29
CA CYS A 234 7.19 -18.45 -1.85
C CYS A 234 7.21 -18.59 -0.33
N ILE A 235 7.04 -17.49 0.40
CA ILE A 235 6.95 -17.52 1.88
C ILE A 235 5.73 -18.31 2.35
N ILE A 236 4.55 -18.14 1.70
CA ILE A 236 3.38 -18.97 2.02
C ILE A 236 3.69 -20.47 1.85
N GLN A 237 4.47 -20.84 0.84
CA GLN A 237 4.89 -22.23 0.64
C GLN A 237 5.78 -22.73 1.78
N PHE A 238 6.75 -21.94 2.25
CA PHE A 238 7.55 -22.26 3.42
C PHE A 238 6.67 -22.46 4.67
N ILE A 239 5.69 -21.59 4.89
CA ILE A 239 4.75 -21.71 6.01
C ILE A 239 3.95 -23.01 5.88
N SER A 240 3.36 -23.29 4.71
CA SER A 240 2.57 -24.49 4.48
C SER A 240 3.36 -25.78 4.69
N GLN A 241 4.58 -25.86 4.15
CA GLN A 241 5.43 -27.05 4.32
C GLN A 241 5.94 -27.20 5.76
N GLY A 242 6.32 -26.09 6.41
CA GLY A 242 6.72 -26.14 7.81
C GLY A 242 5.58 -26.57 8.72
N LEU A 243 4.33 -26.15 8.45
CA LEU A 243 3.17 -26.65 9.17
C LEU A 243 3.03 -28.16 9.01
N GLN A 244 3.17 -28.71 7.79
CA GLN A 244 3.12 -30.15 7.51
C GLN A 244 4.16 -30.97 8.28
N MET A 245 5.37 -30.43 8.44
CA MET A 245 6.46 -31.07 9.16
C MET A 245 6.31 -31.03 10.69
N LEU A 246 5.48 -30.13 11.22
CA LEU A 246 5.23 -30.04 12.66
C LEU A 246 4.27 -31.14 13.12
N ASP A 247 4.58 -31.78 14.24
CA ASP A 247 3.69 -32.76 14.87
C ASP A 247 2.51 -32.04 15.56
N LEU A 248 1.44 -31.84 14.80
CA LEU A 248 0.19 -31.21 15.22
C LEU A 248 -0.97 -32.17 14.98
N GLU A 249 -1.94 -32.15 15.89
CA GLU A 249 -3.26 -32.73 15.68
C GLU A 249 -3.86 -32.23 14.36
N GLU A 250 -4.37 -33.15 13.55
CA GLU A 250 -5.01 -32.88 12.26
C GLU A 250 -6.05 -31.74 12.28
N PRO A 251 -6.98 -31.64 13.26
CA PRO A 251 -7.92 -30.52 13.32
C PRO A 251 -7.21 -29.16 13.50
N LYS A 252 -6.15 -29.08 14.30
CA LYS A 252 -5.39 -27.83 14.52
C LYS A 252 -4.64 -27.44 13.27
N ARG A 253 -4.00 -28.41 12.60
CA ARG A 253 -3.31 -28.21 11.31
C ARG A 253 -4.25 -27.65 10.26
N ASN A 254 -5.42 -28.26 10.07
CA ASN A 254 -6.41 -27.82 9.08
C ASN A 254 -6.90 -26.39 9.35
N ILE A 255 -7.10 -26.01 10.62
CA ILE A 255 -7.46 -24.63 10.99
C ILE A 255 -6.33 -23.66 10.63
N MET A 256 -5.08 -23.99 10.94
CA MET A 256 -3.92 -23.13 10.63
C MET A 256 -3.71 -23.00 9.11
N GLU A 257 -3.79 -24.09 8.36
CA GLU A 257 -3.70 -24.06 6.89
C GLU A 257 -4.83 -23.25 6.28
N SER A 258 -6.05 -23.32 6.83
CA SER A 258 -7.18 -22.51 6.33
C SER A 258 -6.93 -21.00 6.45
N LYS A 259 -6.10 -20.55 7.40
CA LYS A 259 -5.72 -19.12 7.53
C LYS A 259 -4.79 -18.65 6.42
N LEU A 260 -4.07 -19.55 5.75
CA LEU A 260 -3.22 -19.19 4.60
C LEU A 260 -4.05 -18.65 3.43
N SER A 261 -5.33 -19.01 3.34
CA SER A 261 -6.27 -18.41 2.38
C SER A 261 -6.35 -16.88 2.52
N CYS A 262 -6.27 -16.36 3.74
CA CYS A 262 -6.28 -14.91 3.98
C CYS A 262 -5.03 -14.22 3.38
N PHE A 263 -3.88 -14.89 3.38
CA PHE A 263 -2.65 -14.36 2.78
C PHE A 263 -2.76 -14.33 1.26
N LEU A 264 -3.29 -15.41 0.67
CA LEU A 264 -3.52 -15.49 -0.78
C LEU A 264 -4.56 -14.48 -1.26
N GLU A 265 -5.66 -14.31 -0.53
CA GLU A 265 -6.65 -13.26 -0.78
C GLU A 265 -6.02 -11.86 -0.67
N GLY A 266 -5.19 -11.64 0.35
CA GLY A 266 -4.45 -10.39 0.53
C GLY A 266 -3.53 -10.07 -0.64
N ILE A 267 -2.75 -11.04 -1.13
CA ILE A 267 -1.96 -10.90 -2.35
C ILE A 267 -2.86 -10.50 -3.52
N GLY A 268 -3.94 -11.26 -3.76
CA GLY A 268 -4.82 -11.04 -4.91
C GLY A 268 -5.41 -9.64 -4.93
N VAL A 269 -5.90 -9.13 -3.79
CA VAL A 269 -6.43 -7.76 -3.70
C VAL A 269 -5.33 -6.73 -3.92
N CYS A 270 -4.13 -6.91 -3.35
CA CYS A 270 -3.04 -5.96 -3.52
C CYS A 270 -2.54 -5.89 -4.98
N GLU A 271 -2.39 -7.05 -5.63
CA GLU A 271 -2.01 -7.13 -7.05
C GLU A 271 -3.08 -6.54 -7.97
N GLN A 272 -4.36 -6.82 -7.68
CA GLN A 272 -5.48 -6.22 -8.40
C GLN A 272 -5.45 -4.70 -8.28
N LEU A 273 -5.23 -4.17 -7.08
CA LEU A 273 -5.14 -2.73 -6.87
C LEU A 273 -3.99 -2.16 -7.71
N ILE A 274 -2.77 -2.69 -7.62
CA ILE A 274 -1.63 -2.11 -8.36
C ILE A 274 -1.80 -2.26 -9.87
N GLY A 275 -2.29 -3.41 -10.35
CA GLY A 275 -2.33 -3.74 -11.76
C GLY A 275 -3.52 -3.15 -12.51
N ILE A 276 -4.62 -2.81 -11.82
CA ILE A 276 -5.87 -2.38 -12.46
C ILE A 276 -6.23 -0.96 -11.97
N PRO A 277 -5.83 0.10 -12.70
CA PRO A 277 -6.17 1.48 -12.34
C PRO A 277 -7.64 1.79 -12.62
N ILE A 278 -8.08 3.00 -12.23
CA ILE A 278 -9.41 3.51 -12.61
C ILE A 278 -9.48 3.58 -14.14
N PRO A 279 -10.65 3.30 -14.77
CA PRO A 279 -10.78 3.32 -16.22
C PRO A 279 -10.17 4.57 -16.86
N LEU A 280 -9.20 4.38 -17.75
CA LEU A 280 -8.41 5.46 -18.36
C LEU A 280 -9.26 6.47 -19.14
N SER A 281 -10.43 6.04 -19.65
CA SER A 281 -11.41 6.93 -20.29
C SER A 281 -11.85 8.04 -19.35
N TYR A 282 -12.02 7.72 -18.06
CA TYR A 282 -12.47 8.65 -17.05
C TYR A 282 -11.39 9.69 -16.74
N THR A 283 -10.16 9.24 -16.45
CA THR A 283 -9.01 10.12 -16.20
C THR A 283 -8.70 11.03 -17.39
N ARG A 284 -8.77 10.50 -18.62
CA ARG A 284 -8.57 11.30 -19.84
C ARG A 284 -9.67 12.32 -20.06
N LEU A 285 -10.93 11.96 -19.80
CA LEU A 285 -12.06 12.87 -19.96
C LEU A 285 -11.95 14.05 -19.00
N THR A 286 -11.72 13.79 -17.71
CA THR A 286 -11.58 14.83 -16.69
C THR A 286 -10.43 15.77 -17.00
N SER A 287 -9.24 15.23 -17.30
CA SER A 287 -8.06 16.03 -17.64
C SER A 287 -8.27 16.91 -18.87
N ARG A 288 -8.80 16.35 -19.97
CA ARG A 288 -9.06 17.11 -21.20
C ARG A 288 -10.09 18.21 -21.00
N PHE A 289 -11.16 17.92 -20.25
CA PHE A 289 -12.18 18.91 -19.98
C PHE A 289 -11.65 20.05 -19.10
N LEU A 290 -10.84 19.74 -18.11
CA LEU A 290 -10.20 20.71 -17.22
C LEU A 290 -9.19 21.60 -17.98
N VAL A 291 -8.41 21.03 -18.90
CA VAL A 291 -7.52 21.80 -19.79
C VAL A 291 -8.31 22.73 -20.71
N LEU A 292 -9.33 22.23 -21.40
CA LEU A 292 -10.18 23.05 -22.27
C LEU A 292 -10.84 24.19 -21.48
N TRP A 293 -11.33 23.89 -20.27
CA TRP A 293 -11.90 24.88 -19.36
C TRP A 293 -10.91 25.99 -19.01
N HIS A 294 -9.63 25.70 -18.74
CA HIS A 294 -8.68 26.77 -18.42
C HIS A 294 -8.15 27.50 -19.66
N LEU A 295 -8.14 26.87 -20.85
CA LEU A 295 -7.82 27.54 -22.10
C LEU A 295 -8.87 28.59 -22.49
N THR A 296 -10.17 28.30 -22.33
CA THR A 296 -11.21 29.26 -22.74
C THR A 296 -11.62 30.25 -21.64
N LEU A 297 -11.21 30.02 -20.38
CA LEU A 297 -11.55 30.87 -19.23
C LEU A 297 -11.16 32.35 -19.41
N PRO A 298 -9.94 32.71 -19.85
CA PRO A 298 -9.55 34.12 -19.91
C PRO A 298 -10.30 34.93 -20.97
N VAL A 299 -10.77 34.28 -22.05
CA VAL A 299 -11.58 34.92 -23.10
C VAL A 299 -12.96 35.28 -22.56
N ILE A 300 -13.53 34.42 -21.70
CA ILE A 300 -14.88 34.60 -21.16
C ILE A 300 -14.91 35.65 -20.05
N LEU A 301 -13.91 35.64 -19.16
CA LEU A 301 -13.85 36.57 -18.03
C LEU A 301 -13.41 37.99 -18.41
N TRP A 302 -12.94 38.22 -19.64
CA TRP A 302 -12.37 39.52 -20.03
C TRP A 302 -13.33 40.69 -19.84
N ASP A 303 -14.61 40.53 -20.19
CA ASP A 303 -15.57 41.64 -20.17
C ASP A 303 -15.86 42.14 -18.76
N GLU A 304 -15.90 41.22 -17.79
CA GLU A 304 -16.20 41.54 -16.39
C GLU A 304 -14.93 41.88 -15.58
N CYS A 305 -13.83 41.17 -15.81
CA CYS A 305 -12.65 41.21 -14.93
C CYS A 305 -11.46 42.01 -15.49
N LYS A 306 -11.38 42.23 -16.81
CA LYS A 306 -10.19 42.81 -17.47
C LYS A 306 -8.90 42.15 -16.96
N TRP A 307 -7.90 42.90 -16.50
CA TRP A 307 -6.63 42.37 -15.96
C TRP A 307 -6.77 41.45 -14.74
N ILE A 308 -7.88 41.52 -14.00
CA ILE A 308 -8.17 40.61 -12.88
C ILE A 308 -8.32 39.15 -13.38
N VAL A 309 -8.52 38.95 -14.69
CA VAL A 309 -8.57 37.62 -15.30
C VAL A 309 -7.31 36.77 -15.04
N VAL A 310 -6.14 37.40 -14.92
CA VAL A 310 -4.86 36.69 -14.68
C VAL A 310 -4.83 36.07 -13.29
N PRO A 311 -4.99 36.83 -12.18
CA PRO A 311 -5.06 36.22 -10.85
C PRO A 311 -6.30 35.33 -10.66
N ALA A 312 -7.42 35.63 -11.31
CA ALA A 312 -8.61 34.75 -11.27
C ALA A 312 -8.33 33.38 -11.90
N THR A 313 -7.66 33.35 -13.07
CA THR A 313 -7.26 32.11 -13.74
C THR A 313 -6.24 31.34 -12.90
N PHE A 314 -5.27 32.03 -12.28
CA PHE A 314 -4.31 31.39 -11.38
C PHE A 314 -4.99 30.70 -10.20
N ILE A 315 -5.93 31.36 -9.52
CA ILE A 315 -6.66 30.80 -8.38
C ILE A 315 -7.55 29.63 -8.82
N SER A 316 -8.27 29.77 -9.94
CA SER A 316 -9.09 28.70 -10.52
C SER A 316 -8.25 27.47 -10.87
N ALA A 317 -7.17 27.67 -11.62
CA ALA A 317 -6.27 26.60 -12.05
C ALA A 317 -5.66 25.89 -10.84
N THR A 318 -5.12 26.64 -9.88
CA THR A 318 -4.56 26.06 -8.64
C THR A 318 -5.62 25.23 -7.91
N SER A 319 -6.86 25.69 -7.83
CA SER A 319 -7.92 24.98 -7.10
C SER A 319 -8.36 23.70 -7.80
N LEU A 320 -8.70 23.78 -9.09
CA LEU A 320 -9.27 22.64 -9.83
C LEU A 320 -8.22 21.58 -10.17
N PHE A 321 -7.02 21.98 -10.59
CA PHE A 321 -5.93 21.01 -10.79
C PHE A 321 -5.49 20.38 -9.46
N CYS A 322 -5.52 21.10 -8.34
CA CYS A 322 -5.22 20.50 -7.03
C CYS A 322 -6.19 19.37 -6.68
N ILE A 323 -7.50 19.54 -6.95
CA ILE A 323 -8.48 18.47 -6.73
C ILE A 323 -8.19 17.27 -7.65
N GLU A 324 -7.89 17.52 -8.92
CA GLU A 324 -7.55 16.45 -9.88
C GLU A 324 -6.31 15.66 -9.45
N GLU A 325 -5.27 16.38 -9.01
CA GLU A 325 -3.98 15.85 -8.58
C GLU A 325 -4.08 15.07 -7.27
N VAL A 326 -4.86 15.56 -6.31
CA VAL A 326 -5.19 14.80 -5.10
C VAL A 326 -5.90 13.49 -5.46
N GLY A 327 -6.75 13.49 -6.50
CA GLY A 327 -7.33 12.27 -7.06
C GLY A 327 -6.26 11.28 -7.54
N VAL A 328 -5.27 11.73 -8.33
CA VAL A 328 -4.15 10.88 -8.79
C VAL A 328 -3.41 10.30 -7.59
N LEU A 329 -3.10 11.15 -6.60
CA LEU A 329 -2.29 10.76 -5.46
C LEU A 329 -2.94 9.68 -4.60
N ILE A 330 -4.27 9.74 -4.45
CA ILE A 330 -5.04 8.76 -3.65
C ILE A 330 -5.30 7.48 -4.46
N GLU A 331 -5.28 7.55 -5.81
CA GLU A 331 -5.44 6.39 -6.70
C GLU A 331 -4.35 5.31 -6.49
N GLU A 332 -3.16 5.72 -6.01
CA GLU A 332 -2.05 4.86 -5.60
C GLU A 332 -2.05 4.65 -4.06
N PRO A 333 -2.66 3.56 -3.55
CA PRO A 333 -2.91 3.42 -2.12
C PRO A 333 -1.64 3.15 -1.30
N PHE A 334 -0.76 2.29 -1.79
CA PHE A 334 0.33 1.71 -0.99
C PHE A 334 1.44 2.69 -0.62
N PRO A 335 1.91 3.58 -1.52
CA PRO A 335 2.87 4.63 -1.13
C PRO A 335 2.30 5.67 -0.15
N MET A 336 0.97 5.81 -0.10
CA MET A 336 0.29 6.71 0.84
C MET A 336 0.14 6.07 2.23
N LEU A 337 0.14 4.74 2.32
CA LEU A 337 0.08 4.00 3.57
C LEU A 337 1.45 3.93 4.26
N ALA A 338 1.44 3.94 5.58
CA ALA A 338 2.65 3.82 6.42
C ALA A 338 3.11 2.36 6.54
N LEU A 339 3.29 1.65 5.41
CA LEU A 339 3.47 0.19 5.39
C LEU A 339 4.68 -0.26 6.21
N ASP A 340 5.82 0.44 6.12
CA ASP A 340 7.01 0.16 6.95
C ASP A 340 6.70 0.24 8.45
N ALA A 341 6.02 1.31 8.87
CA ALA A 341 5.67 1.52 10.28
C ALA A 341 4.63 0.49 10.76
N MET A 342 3.71 0.07 9.89
CA MET A 342 2.73 -0.98 10.18
C MET A 342 3.39 -2.35 10.31
N CYS A 343 4.32 -2.70 9.41
CA CYS A 343 5.14 -3.90 9.53
C CYS A 343 5.93 -3.88 10.83
N LYS A 344 6.61 -2.77 11.14
CA LYS A 344 7.38 -2.63 12.39
C LYS A 344 6.49 -2.80 13.63
N GLN A 345 5.35 -2.10 13.67
CA GLN A 345 4.39 -2.21 14.77
C GLN A 345 3.89 -3.66 14.94
N PHE A 346 3.64 -4.37 13.84
CA PHE A 346 3.27 -5.77 13.87
C PHE A 346 4.39 -6.64 14.47
N HIS A 347 5.64 -6.48 14.04
CA HIS A 347 6.78 -7.21 14.61
C HIS A 347 6.96 -6.93 16.11
N ASP A 348 6.89 -5.66 16.50
CA ASP A 348 7.01 -5.25 17.91
C ASP A 348 5.88 -5.84 18.76
N SER A 349 4.64 -5.83 18.26
CA SER A 349 3.48 -6.43 18.93
C SER A 349 3.61 -7.94 19.07
N MET A 350 4.19 -8.63 18.07
CA MET A 350 4.40 -10.07 18.11
C MET A 350 5.48 -10.46 19.13
N LYS A 351 6.59 -9.70 19.19
CA LYS A 351 7.62 -9.89 20.22
C LYS A 351 7.09 -9.66 21.64
N ASP A 352 6.26 -8.64 21.83
CA ASP A 352 5.62 -8.39 23.12
C ASP A 352 4.66 -9.52 23.51
N MET A 353 3.84 -10.00 22.57
CA MET A 353 2.94 -11.13 22.79
C MET A 353 3.68 -12.42 23.19
N MET A 354 4.82 -12.71 22.57
CA MET A 354 5.69 -13.84 22.96
C MET A 354 6.15 -13.70 24.42
N ALA A 355 6.70 -12.54 24.78
CA ALA A 355 7.18 -12.29 26.14
C ALA A 355 6.06 -12.35 27.19
N VAL A 356 4.87 -11.83 26.87
CA VAL A 356 3.70 -11.88 27.75
C VAL A 356 3.21 -13.32 27.91
N GLN A 357 3.14 -14.11 26.83
CA GLN A 357 2.69 -15.50 26.89
C GLN A 357 3.55 -16.34 27.84
N ASP A 358 4.88 -16.22 27.76
CA ASP A 358 5.80 -16.92 28.66
C ASP A 358 5.59 -16.54 30.13
N SER A 359 5.37 -15.24 30.39
CA SER A 359 5.09 -14.74 31.73
C SER A 359 3.75 -15.24 32.29
N VAL A 360 2.71 -15.30 31.45
CA VAL A 360 1.37 -15.78 31.82
C VAL A 360 1.40 -17.28 32.06
N HIS A 361 2.04 -18.05 31.18
CA HIS A 361 2.20 -19.49 31.34
C HIS A 361 2.91 -19.81 32.67
N THR A 362 4.03 -19.14 32.94
CA THR A 362 4.79 -19.29 34.19
C THR A 362 3.91 -19.02 35.43
N ARG A 363 3.12 -17.94 35.42
CA ARG A 363 2.21 -17.60 36.52
C ARG A 363 1.08 -18.63 36.69
N LEU A 364 0.48 -19.10 35.60
CA LEU A 364 -0.60 -20.09 35.65
C LEU A 364 -0.08 -21.43 36.19
N VAL A 365 1.08 -21.89 35.73
CA VAL A 365 1.73 -23.11 36.23
C VAL A 365 2.05 -22.98 37.73
N ALA A 366 2.58 -21.83 38.16
CA ALA A 366 2.85 -21.56 39.57
C ALA A 366 1.58 -21.60 40.44
N ARG A 367 0.47 -21.02 39.98
CA ARG A 367 -0.84 -21.08 40.69
C ARG A 367 -1.35 -22.51 40.79
N THR A 368 -1.26 -23.29 39.73
CA THR A 368 -1.71 -24.70 39.72
C THR A 368 -0.88 -25.57 40.67
N LYS A 369 0.43 -25.32 40.78
CA LYS A 369 1.29 -26.01 41.75
C LYS A 369 1.02 -25.56 43.18
N GLY A 370 0.78 -24.26 43.42
CA GLY A 370 0.49 -23.70 44.75
C GLY A 370 -0.85 -24.13 45.36
N HIS A 371 -1.84 -24.52 44.54
CA HIS A 371 -3.10 -25.11 45.02
C HIS A 371 -3.03 -26.62 45.34
N ARG A 372 -1.91 -27.30 45.03
CA ARG A 372 -1.69 -28.73 45.37
C ARG A 372 -0.74 -28.92 46.57
N GLY A 373 -0.91 -28.14 47.66
CA GLY A 373 -0.33 -28.45 48.98
C GLY A 373 -1.15 -29.53 49.72
N PRO A 374 -0.55 -30.35 50.61
CA PRO A 374 -1.06 -31.69 50.92
C PRO A 374 -2.31 -31.67 51.82
N GLN A 375 -3.48 -31.93 51.24
CA GLN A 375 -4.56 -32.62 51.94
C GLN A 375 -4.22 -34.12 51.90
N ASN A 376 -3.73 -34.69 52.99
CA ASN A 376 -3.96 -36.08 53.41
C ASN A 376 -3.25 -36.33 54.74
N GLY A 377 -4.05 -36.54 55.79
CA GLY A 377 -3.59 -36.88 57.12
C GLY A 377 -4.75 -36.99 58.08
N TRP A 378 -5.65 -37.95 57.84
CA TRP A 378 -6.51 -38.48 58.91
C TRP A 378 -5.63 -39.14 59.98
N PRO A 379 -5.84 -38.87 61.27
CA PRO A 379 -5.52 -39.82 62.32
C PRO A 379 -6.82 -40.43 62.84
N GLY A 380 -6.97 -41.73 62.63
CA GLY A 380 -7.98 -42.53 63.28
C GLY A 380 -7.77 -42.60 64.80
N SER A 381 -8.90 -42.67 65.51
CA SER A 381 -9.11 -43.37 66.78
C SER A 381 -7.89 -43.59 67.67
N LYS A 382 -7.79 -42.82 68.76
CA LYS A 382 -7.56 -43.37 70.10
C LYS A 382 -8.04 -42.40 71.18
N ARG A 383 -8.88 -42.97 72.04
CA ARG A 383 -9.47 -42.48 73.27
C ARG A 383 -8.38 -42.32 74.33
N GLU A 384 -8.27 -41.14 74.96
CA GLU A 384 -7.69 -41.02 76.29
C GLU A 384 -8.29 -39.81 77.02
N GLU A 385 -8.82 -40.09 78.21
CA GLU A 385 -9.45 -39.18 79.16
C GLU A 385 -8.38 -38.39 79.94
N ALA A 386 -8.61 -37.09 80.20
CA ALA A 386 -8.21 -36.36 81.42
C ALA A 386 -8.71 -34.90 81.34
N LYS A 387 -9.73 -34.51 82.13
CA LYS A 387 -9.66 -33.69 83.37
C LYS A 387 -9.15 -32.25 83.14
N ILE A 388 -10.04 -31.24 83.12
CA ILE A 388 -10.40 -30.34 84.25
C ILE A 388 -9.14 -29.67 84.86
N ASP A 389 -8.89 -28.41 84.51
CA ASP A 389 -9.27 -27.21 85.28
C ASP A 389 -9.28 -25.97 84.37
#